data_AF-A0A7L8D2F4-F1
#
_entry.id   AF-A0A7L8D2F4-F1
#
_cell.length_a   1.000
_cell.length_b   1.000
_cell.length_c   1.000
_cell.angle_alpha   90.00
_cell.angle_beta   90.00
_cell.angle_gamma   90.00
#
_symmetry.space_group_name_H-M   'P 1'
#
loop_
_entity.id
_entity.type
_entity.pdbx_description
1 polymer ?
#
loop_
_entity_poly.entity_id
_entity_poly.type
_entity_poly.pdbx_seq_one_letter_code
_entity_poly.pdbx_strand_id
1 'polypeptide(L)'
;MELAHLKIAVVGTGAVGGSVAADLVRAGLDVTLIDPWPAHVEAMNGEGLTVHLPTETQVTPVRALHLCHVAELRQPFDIVLTGVKTYDTRWVAELMRPLMG
;
A
#
# COMPACT_ATOMS: atom_id res chain seq x y z
N MET A 1 -16.32 -9.25 9.08
CA MET A 1 -15.01 -9.92 8.98
C MET A 1 -14.13 -9.32 10.07
N GLU A 2 -13.47 -10.14 10.89
CA GLU A 2 -12.86 -9.76 12.18
C GLU A 2 -11.78 -8.66 12.08
N LEU A 3 -11.15 -8.49 10.91
CA LEU A 3 -10.01 -7.59 10.70
C LEU A 3 -10.36 -6.23 10.08
N ALA A 4 -11.62 -5.98 9.73
CA ALA A 4 -12.02 -4.75 9.01
C ALA A 4 -11.81 -3.44 9.81
N HIS A 5 -11.57 -3.55 11.12
CA HIS A 5 -11.28 -2.41 11.99
C HIS A 5 -9.80 -1.99 11.96
N LEU A 6 -8.91 -2.84 11.43
CA LEU A 6 -7.47 -2.60 11.39
C LEU A 6 -7.10 -1.71 10.20
N LYS A 7 -6.20 -0.75 10.43
CA LYS A 7 -5.59 0.10 9.41
C LYS A 7 -4.29 -0.52 8.93
N ILE A 8 -4.22 -0.79 7.63
CA ILE A 8 -3.09 -1.46 7.00
C ILE A 8 -2.37 -0.48 6.07
N ALA A 9 -1.07 -0.30 6.25
CA ALA A 9 -0.21 0.35 5.27
C ALA A 9 0.53 -0.70 4.44
N VAL A 10 0.53 -0.54 3.12
CA VAL A 10 1.41 -1.30 2.21
C VAL A 10 2.42 -0.35 1.61
N VAL A 11 3.69 -0.49 1.99
CA VAL A 11 4.79 0.38 1.54
C VAL A 11 5.61 -0.32 0.47
N GLY A 12 5.62 0.26 -0.73
CA GLY A 12 6.19 -0.33 -1.94
C GLY A 12 5.14 -1.17 -2.66
N THR A 13 4.59 -0.63 -3.75
CA THR A 13 3.49 -1.21 -4.52
C THR A 13 3.94 -1.64 -5.90
N GLY A 14 5.17 -2.14 -6.02
CA GLY A 14 5.59 -2.92 -7.19
C GLY A 14 4.84 -4.25 -7.27
N ALA A 15 5.26 -5.18 -8.14
CA ALA A 15 4.51 -6.41 -8.43
C ALA A 15 3.99 -7.16 -7.17
N VAL A 16 4.86 -7.45 -6.19
CA VAL A 16 4.46 -8.18 -4.97
C VAL A 16 3.56 -7.35 -4.06
N GLY A 17 4.00 -6.14 -3.67
CA GLY A 17 3.23 -5.29 -2.76
C GLY A 17 1.90 -4.85 -3.35
N GLY A 18 1.85 -4.58 -4.65
CA GLY A 18 0.65 -4.24 -5.38
C GLY A 18 -0.36 -5.39 -5.42
N SER A 19 0.07 -6.60 -5.79
CA SER A 19 -0.84 -7.77 -5.78
C SER A 19 -1.42 -8.04 -4.39
N VAL A 20 -0.60 -8.01 -3.35
CA VAL A 20 -1.06 -8.19 -1.96
C VAL A 20 -2.03 -7.07 -1.56
N ALA A 21 -1.71 -5.81 -1.86
CA ALA A 21 -2.58 -4.68 -1.54
C ALA A 21 -3.94 -4.78 -2.23
N ALA A 22 -3.97 -5.15 -3.52
CA ALA A 22 -5.20 -5.35 -4.26
C ALA A 22 -6.07 -6.43 -3.61
N ASP A 23 -5.49 -7.56 -3.21
CA ASP A 23 -6.22 -8.66 -2.55
C ASP A 23 -6.82 -8.22 -1.21
N LEU A 24 -6.05 -7.48 -0.40
CA LEU A 24 -6.51 -6.95 0.88
C LEU A 24 -7.66 -5.94 0.72
N VAL A 25 -7.57 -5.06 -0.29
CA VAL A 25 -8.65 -4.09 -0.59
C VAL A 25 -9.91 -4.81 -1.06
N ARG A 26 -9.79 -5.80 -1.96
CA ARG A 26 -10.95 -6.59 -2.42
C ARG A 26 -11.59 -7.42 -1.30
N ALA A 27 -10.82 -7.78 -0.27
CA ALA A 27 -11.33 -8.40 0.95
C ALA A 27 -12.08 -7.42 1.88
N GLY A 28 -12.14 -6.13 1.54
CA GLY A 28 -12.86 -5.11 2.30
C GLY A 28 -12.09 -4.58 3.52
N LEU A 29 -10.75 -4.65 3.51
CA LEU A 29 -9.90 -4.11 4.57
C LEU A 29 -9.54 -2.63 4.30
N ASP A 30 -9.25 -1.86 5.36
CA ASP A 30 -8.79 -0.47 5.24
C ASP A 30 -7.29 -0.43 4.93
N VAL A 31 -6.97 -0.37 3.63
CA VAL A 31 -5.60 -0.39 3.13
C VAL A 31 -5.21 0.97 2.55
N THR A 32 -4.05 1.47 2.97
CA THR A 32 -3.38 2.63 2.36
C THR A 32 -2.11 2.16 1.68
N LEU A 33 -1.98 2.47 0.40
CA LEU A 33 -0.79 2.18 -0.40
C LEU A 33 0.17 3.37 -0.32
N ILE A 34 1.46 3.14 -0.19
CA ILE A 34 2.50 4.17 -0.18
C ILE A 34 3.61 3.75 -1.14
N ASP A 35 3.93 4.60 -2.12
CA ASP A 35 4.97 4.28 -3.11
C ASP A 35 5.82 5.52 -3.45
N PRO A 36 7.15 5.36 -3.64
CA PRO A 36 8.03 6.47 -4.03
C PRO A 36 7.93 6.86 -5.51
N TRP A 37 7.25 6.09 -6.36
CA TRP A 37 7.14 6.35 -7.80
C TRP A 37 5.89 7.20 -8.12
N PRO A 38 6.04 8.52 -8.41
CA PRO A 38 4.88 9.40 -8.48
C PRO A 38 3.91 9.05 -9.60
N ALA A 39 4.42 8.67 -10.78
CA ALA A 39 3.57 8.27 -11.90
C ALA A 39 2.72 7.04 -11.59
N HIS A 40 3.24 6.10 -10.77
CA HIS A 40 2.47 4.94 -10.37
C HIS A 40 1.39 5.31 -9.34
N VAL A 41 1.70 6.19 -8.38
CA VAL A 41 0.72 6.71 -7.43
C VAL A 41 -0.43 7.42 -8.14
N GLU A 42 -0.12 8.29 -9.11
CA GLU A 42 -1.15 8.98 -9.90
C GLU A 42 -1.99 8.00 -10.74
N ALA A 43 -1.35 7.01 -11.38
CA ALA A 43 -2.06 5.98 -12.13
C ALA A 43 -2.99 5.17 -11.23
N MET A 44 -2.53 4.74 -10.04
CA MET A 44 -3.36 4.02 -9.07
C MET A 44 -4.56 4.83 -8.58
N ASN A 45 -4.38 6.13 -8.32
CA ASN A 45 -5.46 7.00 -7.86
C ASN A 45 -6.44 7.38 -8.98
N GLY A 46 -5.99 7.43 -10.24
CA GLY A 46 -6.83 7.74 -11.39
C GLY A 46 -7.57 6.53 -11.96
N GLU A 47 -6.86 5.43 -12.17
CA GLU A 47 -7.34 4.24 -12.91
C GLU A 47 -7.57 3.01 -12.01
N GLY A 48 -7.09 3.07 -10.77
CA GLY A 48 -7.01 1.90 -9.88
C GLY A 48 -5.72 1.10 -10.08
N LEU A 49 -5.51 0.13 -9.20
CA LEU A 49 -4.38 -0.79 -9.27
C LEU A 49 -4.74 -1.97 -10.17
N THR A 50 -4.05 -2.07 -11.31
CA THR A 50 -4.21 -3.15 -12.29
C THR A 50 -3.26 -4.32 -11.97
N VAL A 51 -3.83 -5.51 -11.80
CA VAL A 51 -3.09 -6.77 -11.60
C VAL A 51 -3.41 -7.71 -12.75
N HIS A 52 -2.39 -8.08 -13.54
CA HIS A 52 -2.49 -9.07 -14.59
C HIS A 52 -2.21 -10.47 -14.05
N LEU A 53 -3.25 -11.29 -13.96
CA LEU A 53 -3.16 -12.70 -13.62
C LEU A 53 -3.08 -13.53 -14.91
N PRO A 54 -2.67 -14.81 -14.85
CA PRO A 54 -2.58 -15.65 -16.03
C PRO A 54 -3.90 -15.80 -16.81
N THR A 55 -5.04 -15.69 -16.12
CA THR A 55 -6.37 -15.92 -16.70
C THR A 55 -7.23 -14.67 -16.81
N GLU A 56 -6.88 -13.59 -16.11
CA GLU A 56 -7.70 -12.38 -16.05
C GLU A 56 -6.88 -11.13 -15.69
N THR A 57 -7.47 -9.97 -15.88
CA THR A 57 -6.93 -8.71 -15.36
C THR A 57 -7.91 -8.14 -14.35
N GLN A 58 -7.41 -7.82 -13.17
CA GLN A 58 -8.19 -7.24 -12.09
C GLN A 58 -7.81 -5.78 -11.92
N VAL A 59 -8.79 -4.88 -11.90
CA VAL A 59 -8.57 -3.46 -11.60
C VAL A 59 -9.25 -3.15 -10.27
N THR A 60 -8.46 -2.80 -9.26
CA THR A 60 -8.95 -2.54 -7.90
C THR A 60 -8.82 -1.06 -7.59
N PRO A 61 -9.91 -0.33 -7.27
CA PRO A 61 -9.82 1.03 -6.76
C PRO A 61 -9.05 1.05 -5.44
N VAL A 62 -8.01 1.87 -5.33
CA VAL A 62 -7.13 1.92 -4.15
C VAL A 62 -6.91 3.36 -3.71
N ARG A 63 -6.51 3.55 -2.44
CA ARG A 63 -5.99 4.82 -1.92
C ARG A 63 -4.47 4.76 -1.88
N ALA A 64 -3.80 5.46 -2.79
CA ALA A 64 -2.35 5.54 -2.82
C ALA A 64 -1.83 6.92 -2.40
N LEU A 65 -0.75 6.93 -1.64
CA LEU A 65 -0.05 8.13 -1.18
C LEU A 65 1.35 8.18 -1.78
N HIS A 66 1.77 9.38 -2.18
CA HIS A 66 3.18 9.67 -2.43
C HIS A 66 3.97 9.52 -1.13
N LEU A 67 5.23 9.12 -1.23
CA LEU A 67 6.13 9.00 -0.08
C LEU A 67 6.18 10.29 0.77
N CYS A 68 6.13 11.47 0.14
CA CYS A 68 6.15 12.75 0.85
C CYS A 68 4.92 12.97 1.76
N HIS A 69 3.75 12.42 1.40
CA HIS A 69 2.54 12.54 2.22
C HIS A 69 2.61 11.76 3.53
N VAL A 70 3.58 10.85 3.69
CA VAL A 70 3.78 10.11 4.95
C VAL A 70 4.03 11.08 6.12
N ALA A 71 4.68 12.23 5.88
CA ALA A 71 4.92 13.24 6.91
C ALA A 71 3.64 13.95 7.40
N GLU A 72 2.55 13.86 6.64
CA GLU A 72 1.25 14.47 6.98
C GLU A 72 0.38 13.53 7.82
N LEU A 73 0.71 12.23 7.83
CA LEU A 73 -0.05 11.22 8.56
C LEU A 73 0.10 11.42 10.07
N ARG A 74 -1.05 11.48 10.76
CA ARG A 74 -1.12 11.61 12.22
C ARG A 74 -1.71 10.41 12.92
N GLN A 75 -2.34 9.51 12.16
CA GLN A 75 -2.97 8.31 12.69
C GLN A 75 -2.03 7.12 12.48
N PRO A 76 -1.78 6.30 13.51
CA PRO A 76 -0.98 5.10 13.35
C PRO A 76 -1.73 4.04 12.52
N PHE A 77 -0.95 3.12 11.96
CA PHE A 77 -1.39 1.88 11.36
C PHE A 77 -1.21 0.73 12.36
N ASP A 78 -2.13 -0.23 12.31
CA ASP A 78 -2.04 -1.46 13.11
C ASP A 78 -1.09 -2.47 12.45
N ILE A 79 -1.00 -2.43 11.11
CA ILE A 79 -0.14 -3.32 10.32
C ILE A 79 0.58 -2.50 9.25
N VAL A 80 1.90 -2.70 9.13
CA VAL A 80 2.72 -2.17 8.03
C VAL A 80 3.31 -3.36 7.28
N LEU A 81 2.90 -3.53 6.02
CA LEU A 81 3.46 -4.52 5.09
C LEU A 81 4.45 -3.83 4.16
N THR A 82 5.67 -4.34 4.11
CA THR A 82 6.72 -3.80 3.24
C THR A 82 6.90 -4.70 2.00
N GLY A 83 6.66 -4.11 0.82
CA GLY A 83 6.81 -4.74 -0.49
C GLY A 83 8.01 -4.20 -1.29
N VAL A 84 8.89 -3.41 -0.64
CA VAL A 84 10.11 -2.86 -1.26
C VAL A 84 11.20 -3.93 -1.42
N LYS A 85 12.23 -3.61 -2.19
CA LYS A 85 13.43 -4.46 -2.29
C LYS A 85 14.20 -4.43 -0.96
N THR A 86 14.91 -5.52 -0.65
CA THR A 86 15.54 -5.72 0.68
C THR A 86 16.46 -4.58 1.13
N TYR A 87 17.15 -3.92 0.20
CA TYR A 87 18.03 -2.78 0.52
C TYR A 87 17.26 -1.55 1.02
N ASP A 88 15.96 -1.45 0.73
CA ASP A 88 15.09 -0.36 1.18
C ASP A 88 14.40 -0.66 2.52
N THR A 89 14.33 -1.93 2.92
CA THR A 89 13.56 -2.38 4.09
C THR A 89 13.93 -1.62 5.36
N ARG A 90 15.22 -1.35 5.60
CA ARG A 90 15.67 -0.66 6.81
C ARG A 90 15.13 0.76 6.90
N TRP A 91 15.28 1.55 5.85
CA TRP A 91 14.86 2.95 5.91
C TRP A 91 13.33 3.08 5.91
N VAL A 92 12.62 2.16 5.23
CA VAL A 92 11.14 2.09 5.29
C VAL A 92 10.66 1.79 6.71
N ALA A 93 11.31 0.85 7.40
CA ALA A 93 10.97 0.54 8.79
C ALA A 93 11.15 1.77 9.69
N GLU A 94 12.24 2.52 9.54
CA GLU A 94 12.47 3.76 10.31
C GLU A 94 11.47 4.87 9.94
N LEU A 95 11.14 5.02 8.66
CA LEU A 95 10.12 5.98 8.19
C LEU A 95 8.75 5.70 8.80
N MET A 96 8.36 4.43 8.86
CA MET A 96 7.04 4.01 9.34
C MET A 96 6.95 3.85 10.85
N ARG A 97 8.08 3.70 11.55
CA ARG A 97 8.15 3.56 13.01
C ARG A 97 7.28 4.56 13.79
N PRO A 98 7.27 5.89 13.51
CA PRO A 98 6.41 6.82 14.24
C PRO A 98 4.91 6.66 13.96
N LEU A 99 4.54 5.88 12.95
CA LEU A 99 3.18 5.60 12.51
C LEU A 99 2.74 4.17 12.87
N MET A 100 3.49 3.47 13.73
CA MET A 100 3.11 2.16 14.27
C MET A 100 2.66 2.36 15.72
N GLY A 101 1.54 1.75 16.09
CA GLY A 101 0.98 1.81 17.46
C GLY A 101 1.84 1.14 18.53
#